data_AF-A0A358HVK1-F1
#
_entry.id   AF-A0A358HVK1-F1
#
_cell.length_a   1.000
_cell.length_b   1.000
_cell.length_c   1.000
_cell.angle_alpha   90.00
_cell.angle_beta   90.00
_cell.angle_gamma   90.00
#
_symmetry.space_group_name_H-M   'P 1'
#
loop_
_entity.id
_entity.type
_entity.pdbx_description
1 polymer ?
#
loop_
_entity_poly.entity_id
_entity_poly.type
_entity_poly.pdbx_seq_one_letter_code
_entity_poly.pdbx_strand_id
1 'polypeptide(L)'
;MTQLQTDIRNHRLVSGRFGTITFGKWGIEFSDRHSFATLTDTPRNATYTDGIWHISQGRWQTRLHTAQIDPTTITAHAQFTALDDAPLQDAVLRMVFDKHNIAHGEIAGKSYRHRDSDKYRLYPISDTRDVRLVGTDGSEIIITLDTFDGAGRFAPYLYLRDRGDHWIVHARLLPVDPVDHVWLRWANRFFTLSAPGPVARALWDMPGGQKMLWRLRERLGRHCPEIQAVPLNTVLAGQTLSLGVTCRFL
;
A
#
# COMPACT_ATOMS: atom_id res chain seq x y z
N MET A 1 23.15 -23.00 0.04
CA MET A 1 21.86 -22.46 -0.42
C MET A 1 21.24 -21.70 0.73
N THR A 2 20.88 -20.45 0.51
CA THR A 2 20.21 -19.62 1.51
C THR A 2 18.77 -20.12 1.66
N GLN A 3 18.38 -20.57 2.85
CA GLN A 3 17.04 -21.12 3.06
C GLN A 3 16.08 -20.03 3.52
N LEU A 4 14.92 -19.93 2.87
CA LEU A 4 13.80 -19.12 3.32
C LEU A 4 13.11 -19.81 4.50
N GLN A 5 12.95 -19.07 5.59
CA GLN A 5 12.22 -19.50 6.78
C GLN A 5 11.08 -18.53 7.04
N THR A 6 9.87 -19.04 7.25
CA THR A 6 8.68 -18.22 7.50
C THR A 6 7.90 -18.73 8.71
N ASP A 7 7.32 -17.80 9.45
CA ASP A 7 6.28 -18.07 10.44
C ASP A 7 4.96 -17.52 9.89
N ILE A 8 4.11 -18.42 9.38
CA ILE A 8 2.80 -18.09 8.83
C ILE A 8 1.75 -18.75 9.72
N ARG A 9 0.85 -17.93 10.30
CA ARG A 9 -0.23 -18.40 11.18
C ARG A 9 -1.55 -17.86 10.68
N ASN A 10 -2.57 -18.73 10.56
CA ASN A 10 -3.89 -18.36 10.05
C ASN A 10 -3.81 -17.56 8.74
N HIS A 11 -2.96 -18.03 7.82
CA HIS A 11 -2.67 -17.38 6.53
C HIS A 11 -2.10 -15.95 6.62
N ARG A 12 -1.46 -15.59 7.74
CA ARG A 12 -0.79 -14.30 7.91
C ARG A 12 0.68 -14.53 8.19
N LEU A 13 1.54 -13.85 7.45
CA LEU A 13 2.97 -13.83 7.75
C LEU A 13 3.21 -13.01 9.01
N VAL A 14 3.78 -13.64 10.03
CA VAL A 14 4.17 -13.02 11.30
C VAL A 14 5.60 -12.49 11.22
N SER A 15 6.50 -13.31 10.67
CA SER A 15 7.90 -13.00 10.44
C SER A 15 8.50 -13.93 9.41
N GLY A 16 9.63 -13.55 8.83
CA GLY A 16 10.48 -14.50 8.10
C GLY A 16 11.90 -14.01 7.95
N ARG A 17 12.72 -14.90 7.40
CA ARG A 17 14.15 -14.73 7.23
C ARG A 17 14.61 -15.38 5.94
N PHE A 18 15.43 -14.68 5.18
CA PHE A 18 16.13 -15.19 4.02
C PHE A 18 17.61 -14.82 4.16
N GLY A 19 18.43 -15.81 4.54
CA GLY A 19 19.84 -15.56 4.85
C GLY A 19 20.01 -14.63 6.03
N THR A 20 20.53 -13.43 5.77
CA THR A 20 20.67 -12.37 6.78
C THR A 20 19.50 -11.38 6.76
N ILE A 21 18.72 -11.34 5.67
CA ILE A 21 17.58 -10.44 5.54
C ILE A 21 16.43 -10.97 6.40
N THR A 22 15.87 -10.10 7.23
CA THR A 22 14.68 -10.40 8.04
C THR A 22 13.52 -9.54 7.58
N PHE A 23 12.31 -10.03 7.77
CA PHE A 23 11.09 -9.32 7.40
C PHE A 23 9.96 -9.62 8.38
N GLY A 24 9.11 -8.61 8.56
CA GLY A 24 8.08 -8.60 9.58
C GLY A 24 6.72 -9.00 9.05
N LYS A 25 5.69 -8.55 9.78
CA LYS A 25 4.30 -8.78 9.42
C LYS A 25 3.98 -8.17 8.06
N TRP A 26 3.39 -8.97 7.19
CA TRP A 26 2.72 -8.48 6.00
C TRP A 26 1.23 -8.38 6.28
N GLY A 27 0.55 -7.49 5.58
CA GLY A 27 -0.88 -7.37 5.79
C GLY A 27 -1.55 -6.38 4.88
N ILE A 28 -2.82 -6.14 5.16
CA ILE A 28 -3.63 -5.23 4.38
C ILE A 28 -3.68 -3.86 5.03
N GLU A 29 -3.84 -2.83 4.20
CA GLU A 29 -4.20 -1.48 4.62
C GLU A 29 -5.27 -0.93 3.68
N PHE A 30 -6.17 -0.12 4.20
CA PHE A 30 -7.16 0.58 3.39
C PHE A 30 -7.74 1.75 4.17
N SER A 31 -8.23 2.77 3.45
CA SER A 31 -8.67 4.01 4.10
C SER A 31 -9.83 4.69 3.41
N ASP A 32 -10.63 5.39 4.22
CA ASP A 32 -11.58 6.43 3.80
C ASP A 32 -11.07 7.80 4.27
N ARG A 33 -11.87 8.86 4.12
CA ARG A 33 -11.45 10.24 4.48
C ARG A 33 -11.08 10.42 5.95
N HIS A 34 -11.56 9.58 6.83
CA HIS A 34 -11.47 9.79 8.28
C HIS A 34 -10.82 8.63 9.02
N SER A 35 -10.62 7.50 8.34
CA SER A 35 -10.27 6.22 8.95
C SER A 35 -9.16 5.52 8.19
N PHE A 36 -8.36 4.77 8.93
CA PHE A 36 -7.30 3.94 8.40
C PHE A 36 -7.38 2.57 9.08
N ALA A 37 -7.68 1.54 8.29
CA ALA A 37 -7.69 0.15 8.74
C ALA A 37 -6.39 -0.53 8.31
N THR A 38 -5.78 -1.31 9.20
CA THR A 38 -4.54 -2.03 8.94
C THR A 38 -4.45 -3.28 9.81
N LEU A 39 -3.82 -4.33 9.28
CA LEU A 39 -3.45 -5.53 10.05
C LEU A 39 -2.01 -5.50 10.57
N THR A 40 -1.23 -4.48 10.20
CA THR A 40 0.23 -4.45 10.45
C THR A 40 0.67 -3.35 11.42
N ASP A 41 -0.20 -2.41 11.74
CA ASP A 41 0.06 -1.27 12.61
C ASP A 41 -1.21 -0.91 13.40
N THR A 42 -1.27 0.28 13.99
CA THR A 42 -2.39 0.78 14.77
C THR A 42 -3.47 1.37 13.85
N PRO A 43 -4.70 0.83 13.86
CA PRO A 43 -5.80 1.42 13.11
C PRO A 43 -6.18 2.79 13.68
N ARG A 44 -6.75 3.66 12.84
CA ARG A 44 -7.19 5.01 13.22
C ARG A 44 -8.65 5.19 12.86
N ASN A 45 -9.49 5.56 13.82
CA ASN A 45 -10.95 5.70 13.65
C ASN A 45 -11.57 4.48 12.95
N ALA A 46 -11.05 3.28 13.24
CA ALA A 46 -11.46 2.03 12.65
C ALA A 46 -11.48 0.94 13.72
N THR A 47 -12.51 0.11 13.72
CA THR A 47 -12.66 -1.02 14.65
C THR A 47 -12.85 -2.32 13.89
N TYR A 48 -12.30 -3.41 14.40
CA TYR A 48 -12.46 -4.75 13.83
C TYR A 48 -13.26 -5.63 14.77
N THR A 49 -14.45 -6.04 14.36
CA THR A 49 -15.41 -6.82 15.15
C THR A 49 -16.03 -7.89 14.26
N ASP A 50 -16.05 -9.14 14.73
CA ASP A 50 -16.68 -10.28 14.04
C ASP A 50 -16.27 -10.46 12.57
N GLY A 51 -14.99 -10.23 12.27
CA GLY A 51 -14.46 -10.39 10.93
C GLY A 51 -14.67 -9.17 10.01
N ILE A 52 -15.29 -8.11 10.52
CA ILE A 52 -15.69 -6.91 9.77
C ILE A 52 -14.93 -5.70 10.30
N TRP A 53 -14.39 -4.91 9.39
CA TRP A 53 -13.88 -3.58 9.67
C TRP A 53 -15.01 -2.57 9.58
N HIS A 54 -15.19 -1.81 10.65
CA HIS A 54 -16.04 -0.63 10.70
C HIS A 54 -15.13 0.59 10.58
N ILE A 55 -15.24 1.28 9.45
CA ILE A 55 -14.59 2.57 9.22
C ILE A 55 -15.68 3.65 9.13
N SER A 56 -15.28 4.92 9.24
CA SER A 56 -16.20 6.06 9.34
C SER A 56 -17.22 6.13 8.20
N GLN A 57 -16.88 5.66 7.00
CA GLN A 57 -17.72 5.77 5.81
C GLN A 57 -18.21 4.40 5.27
N GLY A 58 -18.11 3.32 6.03
CA GLY A 58 -18.68 2.03 5.63
C GLY A 58 -18.11 0.82 6.37
N ARG A 59 -18.67 -0.34 6.06
CA ARG A 59 -18.20 -1.63 6.59
C ARG A 59 -17.53 -2.47 5.51
N TRP A 60 -16.47 -3.15 5.89
CA TRP A 60 -15.63 -3.91 4.97
C TRP A 60 -15.29 -5.27 5.53
N GLN A 61 -15.48 -6.31 4.72
CA GLN A 61 -14.90 -7.61 4.98
C GLN A 61 -13.57 -7.71 4.24
N THR A 62 -12.53 -8.18 4.94
CA THR A 62 -11.21 -8.34 4.33
C THR A 62 -10.67 -9.73 4.54
N ARG A 63 -10.02 -10.28 3.52
CA ARG A 63 -9.32 -11.57 3.60
C ARG A 63 -7.88 -11.38 3.18
N LEU A 64 -6.97 -11.97 3.95
CA LEU A 64 -5.56 -12.06 3.62
C LEU A 64 -5.19 -13.54 3.64
N HIS A 65 -4.60 -14.00 2.55
CA HIS A 65 -4.06 -15.35 2.45
C HIS A 65 -2.59 -15.29 2.04
N THR A 66 -1.69 -15.58 2.98
CA THR A 66 -0.27 -15.72 2.75
C THR A 66 0.15 -17.18 2.90
N ALA A 67 0.96 -17.67 1.97
CA ALA A 67 1.49 -19.02 1.98
C ALA A 67 2.91 -19.05 1.42
N GLN A 68 3.78 -19.88 2.00
CA GLN A 68 5.03 -20.27 1.37
C GLN A 68 4.73 -21.47 0.46
N ILE A 69 4.88 -21.30 -0.85
CA ILE A 69 4.50 -22.32 -1.85
C ILE A 69 5.67 -23.22 -2.26
N ASP A 70 6.91 -22.77 -2.04
CA ASP A 70 8.12 -23.54 -2.26
C ASP A 70 9.26 -23.03 -1.33
N PRO A 71 10.45 -23.65 -1.31
CA PRO A 71 11.57 -23.24 -0.44
C PRO A 71 12.10 -21.81 -0.64
N THR A 72 11.63 -21.07 -1.65
CA THR A 72 12.12 -19.76 -2.09
C THR A 72 11.00 -18.79 -2.45
N THR A 73 9.73 -19.15 -2.29
CA THR A 73 8.62 -18.33 -2.76
C THR A 73 7.50 -18.20 -1.73
N ILE A 74 7.07 -16.97 -1.49
CA ILE A 74 5.87 -16.62 -0.71
C ILE A 74 4.86 -15.98 -1.65
N THR A 75 3.61 -16.40 -1.59
CA THR A 75 2.48 -15.72 -2.22
C THR A 75 1.60 -15.07 -1.16
N ALA A 76 1.07 -13.90 -1.48
CA ALA A 76 0.12 -13.19 -0.63
C ALA A 76 -1.03 -12.64 -1.48
N HIS A 77 -2.26 -12.93 -1.06
CA HIS A 77 -3.47 -12.49 -1.73
C HIS A 77 -4.37 -11.74 -0.75
N ALA A 78 -4.80 -10.54 -1.11
CA ALA A 78 -5.68 -9.68 -0.33
C ALA A 78 -7.00 -9.46 -1.06
N GLN A 79 -8.11 -9.48 -0.31
CA GLN A 79 -9.44 -9.14 -0.79
C GLN A 79 -10.09 -8.12 0.14
N PHE A 80 -10.82 -7.18 -0.46
CA PHE A 80 -11.54 -6.11 0.21
C PHE A 80 -12.96 -6.08 -0.35
N THR A 81 -13.93 -6.57 0.41
CA THR A 81 -15.34 -6.63 0.02
C THR A 81 -16.09 -5.55 0.77
N ALA A 82 -16.73 -4.64 0.02
CA ALA A 82 -17.59 -3.63 0.59
C ALA A 82 -18.90 -4.27 1.06
N LEU A 83 -19.31 -4.02 2.30
CA LEU A 83 -20.61 -4.46 2.82
C LEU A 83 -21.69 -3.38 2.68
N ASP A 84 -21.26 -2.13 2.50
CA ASP A 84 -22.09 -0.96 2.23
C ASP A 84 -21.52 -0.24 1.00
N ASP A 85 -22.32 0.60 0.33
CA ASP A 85 -21.80 1.54 -0.67
C ASP A 85 -20.87 2.54 0.03
N ALA A 86 -19.56 2.40 -0.18
CA ALA A 86 -18.57 3.10 0.64
C ALA A 86 -17.42 3.67 -0.21
N PRO A 87 -17.01 4.94 0.04
CA PRO A 87 -15.87 5.52 -0.64
C PRO A 87 -14.55 4.94 -0.12
N LEU A 88 -13.63 4.66 -1.03
CA LEU A 88 -12.32 4.13 -0.70
C LEU A 88 -11.20 4.94 -1.37
N GLN A 89 -10.17 5.31 -0.60
CA GLN A 89 -8.96 5.99 -1.11
C GLN A 89 -7.98 5.02 -1.75
N ASP A 90 -7.87 3.83 -1.15
CA ASP A 90 -6.94 2.80 -1.55
C ASP A 90 -7.24 1.46 -0.87
N ALA A 91 -6.81 0.41 -1.53
CA ALA A 91 -6.67 -0.93 -0.95
C ALA A 91 -5.23 -1.40 -1.16
N VAL A 92 -4.58 -1.89 -0.12
CA VAL A 92 -3.13 -2.14 -0.08
C VAL A 92 -2.84 -3.53 0.46
N LEU A 93 -1.93 -4.22 -0.22
CA LEU A 93 -1.16 -5.32 0.36
C LEU A 93 0.26 -4.80 0.67
N ARG A 94 0.57 -4.70 1.96
CA ARG A 94 1.80 -4.14 2.51
C ARG A 94 2.77 -5.24 2.93
N MET A 95 4.01 -5.12 2.46
CA MET A 95 5.13 -5.98 2.79
C MET A 95 6.24 -5.15 3.42
N VAL A 96 6.88 -5.69 4.46
CA VAL A 96 7.84 -4.96 5.29
C VAL A 96 9.09 -5.79 5.47
N PHE A 97 10.23 -5.21 5.15
CA PHE A 97 11.55 -5.83 5.22
C PHE A 97 12.47 -4.96 6.08
N ASP A 98 13.29 -5.58 6.92
CA ASP A 98 14.30 -4.88 7.72
C ASP A 98 15.43 -4.37 6.83
N LYS A 99 15.91 -3.15 7.06
CA LYS A 99 16.93 -2.51 6.21
C LYS A 99 18.34 -3.09 6.34
N HIS A 100 18.72 -3.69 7.48
CA HIS A 100 20.12 -3.82 7.91
C HIS A 100 20.98 -4.65 6.96
N ASN A 101 20.39 -5.62 6.26
CA ASN A 101 21.09 -6.49 5.30
C ASN A 101 20.62 -6.27 3.86
N ILE A 102 19.97 -5.13 3.57
CA ILE A 102 19.52 -4.72 2.24
C ILE A 102 20.36 -3.53 1.79
N ALA A 103 21.19 -3.72 0.77
CA ALA A 103 22.04 -2.68 0.21
C ALA A 103 21.22 -1.57 -0.46
N HIS A 104 20.24 -1.95 -1.28
CA HIS A 104 19.36 -1.02 -1.99
C HIS A 104 18.07 -1.71 -2.44
N GLY A 105 17.08 -0.89 -2.78
CA GLY A 105 15.85 -1.35 -3.45
C GLY A 105 15.74 -0.77 -4.85
N GLU A 106 15.11 -1.51 -5.76
CA GLU A 106 14.93 -1.14 -7.15
C GLU A 106 13.46 -1.20 -7.56
N ILE A 107 13.02 -0.22 -8.34
CA ILE A 107 11.68 -0.17 -8.92
C ILE A 107 11.72 0.67 -10.21
N ALA A 108 11.01 0.24 -11.26
CA ALA A 108 10.99 0.90 -12.56
C ALA A 108 12.39 1.22 -13.12
N GLY A 109 13.33 0.26 -12.99
CA GLY A 109 14.71 0.40 -13.46
C GLY A 109 15.58 1.40 -12.69
N LYS A 110 15.10 1.91 -11.55
CA LYS A 110 15.83 2.87 -10.71
C LYS A 110 16.20 2.23 -9.38
N SER A 111 17.46 2.40 -8.98
CA SER A 111 18.00 1.93 -7.70
C SER A 111 18.02 3.05 -6.66
N TYR A 112 17.70 2.69 -5.42
CA TYR A 112 17.60 3.60 -4.30
C TYR A 112 18.25 3.01 -3.05
N ARG A 113 19.13 3.78 -2.43
CA ARG A 113 19.66 3.45 -1.09
C ARG A 113 18.69 3.90 -0.01
N HIS A 114 18.70 3.18 1.11
CA HIS A 114 17.91 3.54 2.28
C HIS A 114 18.46 4.83 2.88
N ARG A 115 17.64 5.87 2.99
CA ARG A 115 18.01 7.17 3.57
C ARG A 115 16.97 7.70 4.55
N ASP A 116 16.07 6.83 5.00
CA ASP A 116 14.90 7.20 5.78
C ASP A 116 14.12 8.41 5.19
N SER A 117 14.04 8.46 3.85
CA SER A 117 13.52 9.62 3.14
C SER A 117 11.99 9.73 3.19
N ASP A 118 11.33 8.62 3.51
CA ASP A 118 9.88 8.49 3.59
C ASP A 118 9.17 8.82 2.26
N LYS A 119 9.87 8.63 1.14
CA LYS A 119 9.35 8.87 -0.21
C LYS A 119 8.69 7.62 -0.78
N TYR A 120 7.52 7.82 -1.35
CA TYR A 120 6.74 6.78 -2.01
C TYR A 120 7.13 6.82 -3.49
N ARG A 121 7.98 5.87 -3.89
CA ARG A 121 8.39 5.70 -5.28
C ARG A 121 7.30 4.89 -5.98
N LEU A 122 6.20 5.55 -6.29
CA LEU A 122 4.96 4.95 -6.80
C LEU A 122 4.97 4.90 -8.32
N TYR A 123 4.67 3.73 -8.89
CA TYR A 123 4.60 3.49 -10.32
C TYR A 123 3.34 2.68 -10.66
N PRO A 124 2.65 3.01 -11.78
CA PRO A 124 1.57 2.16 -12.29
C PRO A 124 2.15 0.84 -12.80
N ILE A 125 1.33 -0.22 -12.80
CA ILE A 125 1.79 -1.54 -13.24
C ILE A 125 2.19 -1.59 -14.73
N SER A 126 1.75 -0.60 -15.52
CA SER A 126 2.15 -0.42 -16.92
C SER A 126 3.64 -0.11 -17.07
N ASP A 127 4.24 0.50 -16.06
CA ASP A 127 5.62 0.99 -16.11
C ASP A 127 6.59 -0.02 -15.48
N THR A 128 6.13 -0.75 -14.46
CA THR A 128 6.94 -1.75 -13.74
C THR A 128 6.03 -2.77 -13.08
N ARG A 129 6.40 -4.06 -13.14
CA ARG A 129 5.65 -5.16 -12.53
C ARG A 129 6.27 -5.70 -11.26
N ASP A 130 7.51 -5.30 -10.96
CA ASP A 130 8.28 -5.83 -9.86
C ASP A 130 8.99 -4.73 -9.06
N VAL A 131 9.29 -5.09 -7.82
CA VAL A 131 10.18 -4.35 -6.92
C VAL A 131 11.25 -5.34 -6.47
N ARG A 132 12.51 -4.91 -6.47
CA ARG A 132 13.62 -5.74 -6.03
C ARG A 132 14.23 -5.16 -4.77
N LEU A 133 14.59 -6.02 -3.83
CA LEU A 133 15.41 -5.66 -2.68
C LEU A 133 16.69 -6.48 -2.78
N VAL A 134 17.82 -5.79 -2.90
CA VAL A 134 19.12 -6.41 -3.12
C VAL A 134 19.89 -6.42 -1.80
N GLY A 135 20.25 -7.61 -1.35
CA GLY A 135 21.01 -7.87 -0.13
C GLY A 135 22.46 -7.40 -0.22
N THR A 136 23.07 -7.15 0.93
CA THR A 136 24.51 -6.79 1.00
C THR A 136 25.43 -7.95 0.57
N ASP A 137 24.92 -9.17 0.61
CA ASP A 137 25.58 -10.41 0.17
C ASP A 137 25.25 -10.79 -1.29
N GLY A 138 24.50 -9.94 -2.01
CA GLY A 138 24.07 -10.18 -3.39
C GLY A 138 22.81 -11.02 -3.53
N SER A 139 22.17 -11.44 -2.42
CA SER A 139 20.84 -12.06 -2.46
C SER A 139 19.78 -11.10 -3.00
N GLU A 140 18.74 -11.61 -3.64
CA GLU A 140 17.66 -10.78 -4.19
C GLU A 140 16.29 -11.24 -3.70
N ILE A 141 15.46 -10.28 -3.28
CA ILE A 141 14.03 -10.49 -3.07
C ILE A 141 13.29 -9.77 -4.20
N ILE A 142 12.61 -10.53 -5.05
CA ILE A 142 11.81 -10.01 -6.17
C ILE A 142 10.33 -10.11 -5.80
N ILE A 143 9.68 -8.96 -5.69
CA ILE A 143 8.26 -8.83 -5.38
C ILE A 143 7.51 -8.47 -6.65
N THR A 144 6.63 -9.33 -7.14
CA THR A 144 5.84 -9.12 -8.36
C THR A 144 4.36 -9.00 -8.03
N LEU A 145 3.67 -8.00 -8.57
CA LEU A 145 2.21 -7.96 -8.54
C LEU A 145 1.66 -8.78 -9.72
N ASP A 146 1.10 -9.95 -9.44
CA ASP A 146 0.67 -10.91 -10.46
C ASP A 146 -0.79 -10.76 -10.85
N THR A 147 -1.66 -10.56 -9.86
CA THR A 147 -3.11 -10.47 -10.07
C THR A 147 -3.69 -9.24 -9.37
N PHE A 148 -4.72 -8.68 -9.98
CA PHE A 148 -5.47 -7.59 -9.39
C PHE A 148 -6.89 -7.54 -9.98
N ASP A 149 -7.84 -7.08 -9.17
CA ASP A 149 -9.17 -6.68 -9.62
C ASP A 149 -9.54 -5.39 -8.89
N GLY A 150 -9.71 -4.32 -9.66
CA GLY A 150 -10.10 -3.01 -9.15
C GLY A 150 -11.58 -2.70 -9.35
N ALA A 151 -12.41 -3.69 -9.68
CA ALA A 151 -13.84 -3.54 -9.98
C ALA A 151 -14.14 -2.45 -11.03
N GLY A 152 -13.21 -2.22 -11.97
CA GLY A 152 -13.28 -1.15 -12.98
C GLY A 152 -13.15 0.29 -12.44
N ARG A 153 -13.02 0.47 -11.12
CA ARG A 153 -12.94 1.78 -10.45
C ARG A 153 -11.56 2.08 -9.88
N PHE A 154 -10.66 1.08 -9.83
CA PHE A 154 -9.31 1.21 -9.31
C PHE A 154 -8.28 0.59 -10.25
N ALA A 155 -7.09 1.19 -10.31
CA ALA A 155 -5.95 0.66 -11.05
C ALA A 155 -4.83 0.21 -10.10
N PRO A 156 -4.05 -0.81 -10.49
CA PRO A 156 -2.93 -1.32 -9.71
C PRO A 156 -1.67 -0.45 -9.83
N TYR A 157 -0.99 -0.29 -8.69
CA TYR A 157 0.28 0.38 -8.55
C TYR A 157 1.20 -0.42 -7.63
N LEU A 158 2.50 -0.30 -7.87
CA LEU A 158 3.55 -0.74 -6.96
C LEU A 158 4.30 0.47 -6.43
N TYR A 159 4.70 0.42 -5.17
CA TYR A 159 5.67 1.39 -4.67
C TYR A 159 6.71 0.79 -3.74
N LEU A 160 7.87 1.45 -3.74
CA LEU A 160 8.98 1.23 -2.81
C LEU A 160 9.20 2.46 -1.91
N ARG A 161 9.26 2.25 -0.59
CA ARG A 161 9.49 3.31 0.41
C ARG A 161 10.54 2.87 1.43
N ASP A 162 11.42 3.79 1.76
CA ASP A 162 12.37 3.68 2.86
C ASP A 162 11.85 4.51 4.05
N ARG A 163 11.59 3.87 5.20
CA ARG A 163 11.10 4.54 6.41
C ARG A 163 11.62 3.84 7.67
N GLY A 164 12.16 4.62 8.59
CA GLY A 164 12.78 4.15 9.82
C GLY A 164 13.84 3.10 9.50
N ASP A 165 13.70 1.93 10.12
CA ASP A 165 14.60 0.80 9.88
C ASP A 165 14.06 -0.21 8.86
N HIS A 166 13.14 0.21 8.00
CA HIS A 166 12.44 -0.70 7.10
C HIS A 166 12.44 -0.23 5.64
N TRP A 167 12.47 -1.21 4.75
CA TRP A 167 11.94 -1.12 3.40
C TRP A 167 10.49 -1.57 3.41
N ILE A 168 9.63 -0.78 2.78
CA ILE A 168 8.19 -1.02 2.68
C ILE A 168 7.84 -1.10 1.20
N VAL A 169 7.25 -2.22 0.80
CA VAL A 169 6.72 -2.44 -0.56
C VAL A 169 5.21 -2.55 -0.45
N HIS A 170 4.48 -1.76 -1.24
CA HIS A 170 3.03 -1.89 -1.33
C HIS A 170 2.65 -2.27 -2.76
N ALA A 171 1.84 -3.33 -2.85
CA ALA A 171 0.89 -3.50 -3.93
C ALA A 171 -0.38 -2.74 -3.56
N ARG A 172 -0.88 -1.88 -4.45
CA ARG A 172 -1.98 -0.97 -4.13
C ARG A 172 -2.94 -0.81 -5.28
N LEU A 173 -4.23 -0.73 -4.97
CA LEU A 173 -5.28 -0.25 -5.86
C LEU A 173 -5.57 1.21 -5.55
N LEU A 174 -5.53 2.06 -6.57
CA LEU A 174 -5.83 3.49 -6.47
C LEU A 174 -7.03 3.86 -7.37
N PRO A 175 -7.92 4.76 -6.93
CA PRO A 175 -9.04 5.24 -7.73
C PRO A 175 -8.60 5.75 -9.10
N VAL A 176 -9.37 5.40 -10.13
CA VAL A 176 -9.24 5.94 -11.50
C VAL A 176 -10.44 6.78 -11.89
N ASP A 177 -10.30 7.56 -12.95
CA ASP A 177 -11.40 8.34 -13.48
C ASP A 177 -12.55 7.47 -14.02
N PRO A 178 -13.82 7.91 -13.88
CA PRO A 178 -14.23 9.15 -13.22
C PRO A 178 -14.14 9.06 -11.69
N VAL A 179 -13.50 10.04 -11.04
CA VAL A 179 -13.38 10.08 -9.58
C VAL A 179 -14.65 10.62 -8.91
N ASP A 180 -15.25 9.86 -7.99
CA ASP A 180 -16.50 10.26 -7.29
C ASP A 180 -16.27 11.41 -6.32
N HIS A 181 -15.15 11.37 -5.61
CA HIS A 181 -14.84 12.33 -4.57
C HIS A 181 -13.37 12.73 -4.56
N VAL A 182 -13.12 14.00 -4.29
CA VAL A 182 -11.77 14.50 -4.02
C VAL A 182 -11.71 15.00 -2.59
N TRP A 183 -10.82 14.41 -1.81
CA TRP A 183 -10.48 14.90 -0.48
C TRP A 183 -9.20 15.70 -0.53
N LEU A 184 -9.32 17.03 -0.48
CA LEU A 184 -8.19 17.93 -0.31
C LEU A 184 -8.00 18.21 1.17
N ARG A 185 -6.85 17.79 1.71
CA ARG A 185 -6.52 17.95 3.12
C ARG A 185 -5.19 18.65 3.31
N TRP A 186 -5.10 19.37 4.42
CA TRP A 186 -3.86 19.83 5.02
C TRP A 186 -3.80 19.31 6.46
N ALA A 187 -2.89 18.38 6.70
CA ALA A 187 -2.61 17.88 8.03
C ALA A 187 -1.22 18.31 8.53
N ASN A 188 -1.09 18.44 9.85
CA ASN A 188 0.17 18.51 10.56
C ASN A 188 -0.06 18.09 12.02
N ARG A 189 0.97 18.21 12.88
CA ARG A 189 0.88 17.81 14.30
C ARG A 189 -0.15 18.60 15.13
N PHE A 190 -0.60 19.75 14.66
CA PHE A 190 -1.51 20.64 15.39
C PHE A 190 -2.94 20.59 14.87
N PHE A 191 -3.13 20.35 13.57
CA PHE A 191 -4.46 20.36 12.98
C PHE A 191 -4.57 19.47 11.74
N THR A 192 -5.81 19.12 11.40
CA THR A 192 -6.20 18.61 10.09
C THR A 192 -7.35 19.47 9.56
N LEU A 193 -7.12 20.14 8.44
CA LEU A 193 -8.12 20.93 7.74
C LEU A 193 -8.46 20.25 6.41
N SER A 194 -9.73 20.29 6.02
CA SER A 194 -10.20 19.78 4.73
C SER A 194 -10.91 20.89 3.97
N ALA A 195 -10.67 20.99 2.67
CA ALA A 195 -11.41 21.93 1.83
C ALA A 195 -12.84 21.42 1.58
N PRO A 196 -13.82 22.32 1.38
CA PRO A 196 -15.16 21.94 0.91
C PRO A 196 -15.09 21.17 -0.41
N GLY A 197 -16.00 20.20 -0.59
CA GLY A 197 -16.02 19.31 -1.76
C GLY A 197 -15.95 20.03 -3.12
N PRO A 198 -16.75 21.08 -3.38
CA PRO A 198 -16.68 21.83 -4.63
C PRO A 198 -15.32 22.49 -4.88
N VAL A 199 -14.68 23.01 -3.83
CA VAL A 199 -13.34 23.63 -3.92
C VAL A 199 -12.29 22.58 -4.21
N ALA A 200 -12.35 21.43 -3.54
CA ALA A 200 -11.46 20.31 -3.77
C ALA A 200 -11.59 19.78 -5.22
N ARG A 201 -12.82 19.67 -5.72
CA ARG A 201 -13.11 19.25 -7.10
C ARG A 201 -12.57 20.25 -8.12
N ALA A 202 -12.85 21.54 -7.95
CA ALA A 202 -12.34 22.59 -8.83
C ALA A 202 -10.80 22.59 -8.88
N LEU A 203 -10.12 22.44 -7.73
CA LEU A 203 -8.65 22.34 -7.66
C LEU A 203 -8.10 21.09 -8.35
N TRP A 204 -8.83 19.98 -8.29
CA TRP A 204 -8.44 18.74 -8.97
C TRP A 204 -8.62 18.82 -10.49
N ASP A 205 -9.70 19.44 -10.96
CA ASP A 205 -10.03 19.56 -12.38
C ASP A 205 -9.23 20.64 -13.11
N MET A 206 -8.62 21.57 -12.38
CA MET A 206 -7.74 22.57 -12.98
C MET A 206 -6.53 21.92 -13.67
N PRO A 207 -6.11 22.43 -14.84
CA PRO A 207 -4.92 21.95 -15.54
C PRO A 207 -3.69 21.92 -14.61
N GLY A 208 -3.08 20.75 -14.45
CA GLY A 208 -1.92 20.56 -13.57
C GLY A 208 -2.24 20.44 -12.07
N GLY A 209 -3.50 20.64 -11.65
CA GLY A 209 -3.94 20.51 -10.27
C GLY A 209 -3.68 19.12 -9.70
N GLN A 210 -4.04 18.08 -10.45
CA GLN A 210 -3.69 16.69 -10.12
C GLN A 210 -2.17 16.52 -9.96
N LYS A 211 -1.38 16.97 -10.94
CA LYS A 211 0.10 16.85 -10.89
C LYS A 211 0.71 17.60 -9.71
N MET A 212 0.11 18.68 -9.24
CA MET A 212 0.61 19.46 -8.10
C MET A 212 0.21 18.85 -6.76
N LEU A 213 -1.07 18.51 -6.58
CA LEU A 213 -1.64 18.19 -5.28
C LEU A 213 -1.78 16.69 -5.03
N TRP A 214 -1.80 15.86 -6.08
CA TRP A 214 -1.97 14.43 -5.92
C TRP A 214 -0.81 13.84 -5.13
N ARG A 215 -1.15 13.38 -3.92
CA ARG A 215 -0.24 12.68 -3.00
C ARG A 215 1.11 13.40 -2.83
N LEU A 216 1.09 14.73 -2.74
CA LEU A 216 2.29 15.57 -2.74
C LEU A 216 3.29 15.17 -1.64
N ARG A 217 2.79 14.94 -0.41
CA ARG A 217 3.61 14.49 0.71
C ARG A 217 4.27 13.14 0.47
N GLU A 218 3.54 12.22 -0.17
CA GLU A 218 4.05 10.89 -0.49
C GLU A 218 5.20 11.00 -1.50
N ARG A 219 5.10 11.91 -2.48
CA ARG A 219 6.13 12.14 -3.49
C ARG A 219 7.36 12.87 -2.96
N LEU A 220 7.17 13.90 -2.15
CA LEU A 220 8.26 14.77 -1.69
C LEU A 220 8.95 14.27 -0.41
N GLY A 221 8.33 13.34 0.33
CA GLY A 221 8.94 12.69 1.49
C GLY A 221 8.87 13.53 2.76
N ARG A 222 9.66 13.13 3.78
CA ARG A 222 9.44 13.44 5.20
C ARG A 222 9.17 14.91 5.53
N HIS A 223 9.85 15.82 4.84
CA HIS A 223 9.87 17.25 5.15
C HIS A 223 8.81 18.08 4.41
N CYS A 224 8.02 17.45 3.54
CA CYS A 224 6.95 18.14 2.84
C CYS A 224 5.75 18.36 3.79
N PRO A 225 5.04 19.50 3.70
CA PRO A 225 3.74 19.66 4.35
C PRO A 225 2.75 18.59 3.89
N GLU A 226 1.88 18.11 4.79
CA GLU A 226 0.85 17.11 4.46
C GLU A 226 -0.38 17.77 3.80
N ILE A 227 -0.11 18.55 2.74
CA ILE A 227 -1.11 19.13 1.85
C ILE A 227 -1.23 18.21 0.65
N GLN A 228 -2.39 17.58 0.46
CA GLN A 228 -2.59 16.68 -0.68
C GLN A 228 -4.06 16.51 -1.04
N ALA A 229 -4.29 16.34 -2.34
CA ALA A 229 -5.56 15.87 -2.88
C ALA A 229 -5.51 14.34 -3.02
N VAL A 230 -6.52 13.67 -2.48
CA VAL A 230 -6.66 12.21 -2.53
C VAL A 230 -8.00 11.90 -3.19
N PRO A 231 -8.01 11.20 -4.34
CA PRO A 231 -9.25 10.74 -4.95
C PRO A 231 -9.85 9.60 -4.14
N LEU A 232 -11.17 9.45 -4.18
CA LEU A 232 -11.91 8.30 -3.67
C LEU A 232 -12.97 7.90 -4.69
N ASN A 233 -13.13 6.60 -4.86
CA ASN A 233 -14.24 6.02 -5.59
C ASN A 233 -15.10 5.19 -4.65
N THR A 234 -16.41 5.25 -4.87
CA THR A 234 -17.39 4.42 -4.19
C THR A 234 -17.28 3.00 -4.73
N VAL A 235 -17.09 2.06 -3.82
CA VAL A 235 -17.23 0.63 -4.07
C VAL A 235 -18.63 0.24 -3.62
N LEU A 236 -19.39 -0.37 -4.51
CA LEU A 236 -20.77 -0.75 -4.23
C LEU A 236 -20.81 -1.97 -3.31
N ALA A 237 -21.86 -2.08 -2.50
CA ALA A 237 -22.08 -3.22 -1.63
C ALA A 237 -22.00 -4.54 -2.43
N GLY A 238 -21.23 -5.50 -1.91
CA GLY A 238 -20.96 -6.80 -2.54
C GLY A 238 -19.81 -6.80 -3.55
N GLN A 239 -19.34 -5.63 -4.03
CA GLN A 239 -18.14 -5.58 -4.87
C GLN A 239 -16.89 -5.93 -4.06
N THR A 240 -15.96 -6.60 -4.72
CA THR A 240 -14.68 -7.01 -4.12
C THR A 240 -13.53 -6.47 -4.94
N LEU A 241 -12.57 -5.86 -4.25
CA LEU A 241 -11.26 -5.53 -4.79
C LEU A 241 -10.26 -6.60 -4.40
N SER A 242 -9.30 -6.93 -5.26
CA SER A 242 -8.28 -7.94 -4.96
C SER A 242 -6.89 -7.59 -5.47
N LEU A 243 -5.87 -8.09 -4.76
CA LEU A 243 -4.45 -7.99 -5.09
C LEU A 243 -3.76 -9.32 -4.79
N GLY A 244 -2.93 -9.80 -5.72
CA GLY A 244 -2.09 -10.98 -5.56
C GLY A 244 -0.63 -10.65 -5.87
N VAL A 245 0.25 -11.01 -4.94
CA VAL A 245 1.70 -10.77 -5.04
C VAL A 245 2.46 -12.07 -4.84
N THR A 246 3.51 -12.26 -5.63
CA THR A 246 4.53 -13.30 -5.43
C THR A 246 5.86 -12.66 -5.05
N CYS A 247 6.45 -13.13 -3.96
CA CYS A 247 7.78 -12.79 -3.51
C CYS A 247 8.72 -13.98 -3.72
N ARG A 248 9.71 -13.83 -4.60
CA ARG A 248 10.77 -14.82 -4.86
C ARG A 248 12.05 -14.39 -4.15
N PHE A 249 12.71 -15.34 -3.50
CA PHE A 249 13.91 -15.16 -2.70
C PHE A 249 15.06 -15.94 -3.34
N LEU A 250 16.00 -15.22 -3.99
CA LEU A 250 17.08 -15.75 -4.84
C LEU A 250 18.46 -15.56 -4.21
#